data_AF-K0SVZ2-F1
#
_entry.id   AF-K0SVZ2-F1
#
_cell.length_a   1.000
_cell.length_b   1.000
_cell.length_c   1.000
_cell.angle_alpha   90.00
_cell.angle_beta   90.00
_cell.angle_gamma   90.00
#
_symmetry.space_group_name_H-M   'P 1'
#
loop_
_entity.id
_entity.type
_entity.pdbx_description
1 polymer ?
#
loop_
_entity_poly.entity_id
_entity_poly.type
_entity_poly.pdbx_seq_one_letter_code
_entity_poly.pdbx_strand_id
1 'polypeptide(L)'
;MIQNRVKANDPLAIHHLGLCYRDGNHGLEKDMPRAVELFEQAAELGLKEAHLKLGYMFDETIAYDGVDNDMSKAIEHYEFAAKQGYVIARHNLGAINYNMGNYGLARKHWMISAKLGFKESLDDIKDMYMEGMALKSDYAEAMHGYHNANKEMGSPDMESTREGKDRKGELSGISRVTQFSRRGRGSHSLTLNKAQFGSKTLEINAMHVFGIVG
;
A
#
# COMPACT_ATOMS: atom_id res chain seq x y z
N MET A 1 16.15 -13.00 -27.23
CA MET A 1 16.65 -13.61 -25.99
C MET A 1 15.54 -13.85 -24.96
N ILE A 2 14.65 -12.88 -24.68
CA ILE A 2 13.51 -13.05 -23.75
C ILE A 2 12.43 -14.01 -24.28
N GLN A 3 12.04 -13.92 -25.55
CA GLN A 3 11.00 -14.78 -26.14
C GLN A 3 11.32 -16.29 -26.05
N ASN A 4 12.61 -16.67 -26.13
CA ASN A 4 13.01 -18.08 -25.98
C ASN A 4 12.89 -18.56 -24.54
N ARG A 5 13.07 -17.68 -23.55
CA ARG A 5 12.89 -17.98 -22.11
C ARG A 5 11.41 -18.04 -21.74
N VAL A 6 10.58 -17.17 -22.33
CA VAL A 6 9.11 -17.26 -22.22
C VAL A 6 8.61 -18.60 -22.77
N LYS A 7 9.10 -19.03 -23.95
CA LYS A 7 8.79 -20.36 -24.51
C LYS A 7 9.27 -21.53 -23.64
N ALA A 8 10.28 -21.30 -22.80
CA ALA A 8 10.80 -22.28 -21.85
C ALA A 8 10.11 -22.23 -20.48
N ASN A 9 8.99 -21.49 -20.34
CA ASN A 9 8.26 -21.28 -19.09
C ASN A 9 9.15 -20.73 -17.95
N ASP A 10 10.11 -19.87 -18.27
CA ASP A 10 10.89 -19.17 -17.25
C ASP A 10 10.01 -18.12 -16.55
N PRO A 11 9.70 -18.27 -15.24
CA PRO A 11 8.81 -17.36 -14.52
C PRO A 11 9.28 -15.91 -14.56
N LEU A 12 10.60 -15.67 -14.50
CA LEU A 12 11.16 -14.32 -14.55
C LEU A 12 10.93 -13.68 -15.92
N ALA A 13 11.11 -14.45 -17.00
CA ALA A 13 10.91 -13.96 -18.36
C ALA A 13 9.42 -13.64 -18.62
N ILE A 14 8.51 -14.49 -18.13
CA ILE A 14 7.06 -14.28 -18.21
C ILE A 14 6.67 -13.02 -17.43
N HIS A 15 7.14 -12.86 -16.20
CA HIS A 15 6.91 -11.65 -15.41
C HIS A 15 7.44 -10.39 -16.10
N HIS A 16 8.65 -10.45 -16.66
CA HIS A 16 9.20 -9.32 -17.42
C HIS A 16 8.36 -8.98 -18.64
N LEU A 17 7.80 -9.97 -19.35
CA LEU A 17 6.89 -9.73 -20.45
C LEU A 17 5.60 -9.06 -19.97
N GLY A 18 5.05 -9.48 -18.82
CA GLY A 18 3.90 -8.82 -18.19
C GLY A 18 4.17 -7.35 -17.89
N LEU A 19 5.36 -7.02 -17.36
CA LEU A 19 5.78 -5.62 -17.16
C LEU A 19 5.85 -4.83 -18.48
N CYS A 20 6.29 -5.46 -19.58
CA CYS A 20 6.35 -4.80 -20.87
C CYS A 20 4.96 -4.46 -21.42
N TYR A 21 3.98 -5.36 -21.26
CA TYR A 21 2.58 -5.09 -21.62
C TYR A 21 1.93 -4.06 -20.70
N ARG A 22 2.26 -4.06 -19.41
CA ARG A 22 1.77 -3.04 -18.47
C ARG A 22 2.24 -1.63 -18.84
N ASP A 23 3.53 -1.50 -19.16
CA ASP A 23 4.16 -0.20 -19.39
C ASP A 23 4.05 0.26 -20.85
N GLY A 24 3.80 -0.65 -21.80
CA GLY A 24 3.78 -0.35 -23.23
C GLY A 24 5.18 -0.08 -23.78
N ASN A 25 6.15 -0.93 -23.42
CA ASN A 25 7.56 -0.76 -23.75
C ASN A 25 8.04 -1.75 -24.81
N HIS A 26 9.21 -1.48 -25.40
CA HIS A 26 9.86 -2.35 -26.40
C HIS A 26 9.03 -2.61 -27.67
N GLY A 27 8.21 -1.64 -28.08
CA GLY A 27 7.35 -1.74 -29.25
C GLY A 27 6.06 -2.54 -29.01
N LEU A 28 5.73 -2.84 -27.75
CA LEU A 28 4.45 -3.40 -27.35
C LEU A 28 3.51 -2.27 -26.93
N GLU A 29 2.24 -2.38 -27.32
CA GLU A 29 1.19 -1.51 -26.80
C GLU A 29 0.79 -1.92 -25.38
N LYS A 30 0.21 -0.97 -24.64
CA LYS A 30 -0.29 -1.25 -23.30
C LYS A 30 -1.47 -2.21 -23.36
N ASP A 31 -1.38 -3.29 -22.60
CA ASP A 31 -2.40 -4.32 -22.51
C ASP A 31 -2.43 -4.87 -21.07
N MET A 32 -3.30 -4.29 -20.26
CA MET A 32 -3.40 -4.62 -18.84
C MET A 32 -4.00 -6.01 -18.60
N PRO A 33 -5.07 -6.44 -19.29
CA PRO A 33 -5.55 -7.82 -19.21
C PRO A 33 -4.44 -8.85 -19.47
N ARG A 34 -3.66 -8.63 -20.53
CA ARG A 34 -2.54 -9.53 -20.87
C ARG A 34 -1.42 -9.49 -19.85
N ALA A 35 -1.17 -8.34 -19.23
CA ALA A 35 -0.22 -8.24 -18.14
C ALA A 35 -0.68 -9.07 -16.93
N VAL A 36 -1.97 -9.04 -16.59
CA VAL A 36 -2.54 -9.87 -15.50
C VAL A 36 -2.33 -11.35 -15.78
N GLU A 37 -2.72 -11.85 -16.97
CA GLU A 37 -2.54 -13.26 -17.35
C GLU A 37 -1.09 -13.73 -17.20
N LEU A 38 -0.14 -12.89 -17.63
CA LEU A 38 1.29 -13.20 -17.51
C LEU A 38 1.77 -13.18 -16.05
N PHE A 39 1.27 -12.26 -15.23
CA PHE A 39 1.60 -12.26 -13.80
C PHE A 39 0.99 -13.46 -13.07
N GLU A 40 -0.24 -13.87 -13.39
CA GLU A 40 -0.87 -15.08 -12.86
C GLU A 40 -0.04 -16.31 -13.23
N GLN A 41 0.35 -16.45 -14.50
CA GLN A 41 1.21 -17.53 -14.96
C GLN A 41 2.57 -17.54 -14.23
N ALA A 42 3.21 -16.37 -14.05
CA ALA A 42 4.46 -16.28 -13.31
C ALA A 42 4.30 -16.66 -11.83
N ALA A 43 3.17 -16.29 -11.21
CA ALA A 43 2.84 -16.64 -9.83
C ALA A 43 2.62 -18.15 -9.67
N GLU A 44 1.89 -18.79 -10.58
CA GLU A 44 1.68 -20.25 -10.62
C GLU A 44 3.00 -21.03 -10.77
N LEU A 45 3.95 -20.47 -11.52
CA LEU A 45 5.31 -20.99 -11.66
C LEU A 45 6.20 -20.71 -10.44
N GLY A 46 5.66 -20.10 -9.39
CA GLY A 46 6.32 -19.88 -8.10
C GLY A 46 7.04 -18.53 -7.97
N LEU A 47 6.86 -17.59 -8.91
CA LEU A 47 7.46 -16.27 -8.79
C LEU A 47 6.74 -15.43 -7.76
N LYS A 48 7.35 -15.32 -6.58
CA LYS A 48 6.81 -14.55 -5.45
C LYS A 48 6.58 -13.06 -5.77
N GLU A 49 7.42 -12.47 -6.61
CA GLU A 49 7.29 -11.05 -7.01
C GLU A 49 6.02 -10.80 -7.83
N ALA A 50 5.54 -11.79 -8.58
CA ALA A 50 4.33 -11.67 -9.39
C ALA A 50 3.10 -11.38 -8.53
N HIS A 51 3.03 -11.93 -7.31
CA HIS A 51 1.96 -11.61 -6.36
C HIS A 51 1.95 -10.13 -5.96
N LEU A 52 3.10 -9.47 -5.82
CA LEU A 52 3.10 -8.03 -5.57
C LEU A 52 2.48 -7.26 -6.75
N LYS A 53 2.76 -7.68 -7.98
CA LYS A 53 2.18 -7.05 -9.18
C LYS A 53 0.67 -7.33 -9.29
N LEU A 54 0.23 -8.56 -9.08
CA LEU A 54 -1.20 -8.90 -9.06
C LEU A 54 -1.96 -8.14 -7.98
N GLY A 55 -1.36 -7.99 -6.79
CA GLY A 55 -1.92 -7.16 -5.73
C GLY A 55 -2.18 -5.73 -6.20
N TYR A 56 -1.25 -5.13 -6.95
CA TYR A 56 -1.47 -3.82 -7.56
C TYR A 56 -2.57 -3.85 -8.62
N MET A 57 -2.60 -4.85 -9.51
CA MET A 57 -3.52 -4.90 -10.64
C MET A 57 -5.00 -4.96 -10.22
N PHE A 58 -5.30 -5.57 -9.07
CA PHE A 58 -6.66 -5.64 -8.54
C PHE A 58 -6.99 -4.57 -7.49
N ASP A 59 -6.02 -3.72 -7.14
CA ASP A 59 -6.17 -2.69 -6.12
C ASP A 59 -7.14 -1.59 -6.60
N GLU A 60 -8.31 -1.49 -5.97
CA GLU A 60 -9.34 -0.50 -6.35
C GLU A 60 -8.87 0.95 -6.22
N THR A 61 -7.80 1.21 -5.46
CA THR A 61 -7.20 2.55 -5.37
C THR A 61 -6.43 2.94 -6.63
N ILE A 62 -6.13 1.97 -7.52
CA ILE A 62 -5.41 2.13 -8.78
C ILE A 62 -6.26 1.56 -9.91
N ALA A 63 -6.97 2.42 -10.64
CA ALA A 63 -7.73 1.98 -11.81
C ALA A 63 -6.82 1.70 -13.00
N TYR A 64 -6.96 0.52 -13.60
CA TYR A 64 -6.32 0.14 -14.85
C TYR A 64 -7.37 -0.15 -15.93
N ASP A 65 -7.18 0.44 -17.11
CA ASP A 65 -8.10 0.22 -18.23
C ASP A 65 -8.13 -1.27 -18.61
N GLY A 66 -9.35 -1.84 -18.63
CA GLY A 66 -9.58 -3.23 -19.03
C GLY A 66 -9.37 -4.28 -17.93
N VAL A 67 -9.02 -3.90 -16.71
CA VAL A 67 -8.92 -4.83 -15.58
C VAL A 67 -10.03 -4.55 -14.58
N ASP A 68 -10.83 -5.56 -14.29
CA ASP A 68 -11.83 -5.49 -13.23
C ASP A 68 -11.12 -5.50 -11.87
N ASN A 69 -11.30 -4.44 -11.10
CA ASN A 69 -10.74 -4.36 -9.76
C ASN A 69 -11.44 -5.38 -8.83
N ASP A 70 -10.68 -5.97 -7.92
CA ASP A 70 -11.19 -6.89 -6.92
C ASP A 70 -10.35 -6.76 -5.65
N MET A 71 -10.85 -5.98 -4.69
CA MET A 71 -10.12 -5.72 -3.46
C MET A 71 -9.78 -6.97 -2.66
N SER A 72 -10.60 -8.02 -2.77
CA SER A 72 -10.38 -9.26 -2.04
C SER A 72 -9.17 -10.00 -2.61
N LYS A 73 -9.08 -10.09 -3.96
CA LYS A 73 -7.90 -10.63 -4.64
C LYS A 73 -6.65 -9.80 -4.38
N ALA A 74 -6.78 -8.47 -4.35
CA ALA A 74 -5.66 -7.59 -4.03
C ALA A 74 -5.09 -7.91 -2.63
N ILE A 75 -5.97 -8.04 -1.62
CA ILE A 75 -5.58 -8.40 -0.26
C ILE A 75 -4.90 -9.77 -0.22
N GLU A 76 -5.47 -10.80 -0.87
CA GLU A 76 -4.88 -12.14 -0.89
C GLU A 76 -3.45 -12.15 -1.46
N HIS A 77 -3.25 -11.46 -2.57
CA HIS A 77 -1.93 -11.35 -3.21
C HIS A 77 -0.95 -10.54 -2.36
N TYR A 78 -1.38 -9.42 -1.76
CA TYR A 78 -0.53 -8.67 -0.86
C TYR A 78 -0.21 -9.42 0.42
N GLU A 79 -1.14 -10.19 0.99
CA GLU A 79 -0.86 -11.04 2.15
C GLU A 79 0.18 -12.10 1.82
N PHE A 80 0.08 -12.72 0.65
CA PHE A 80 1.08 -13.66 0.19
C PHE A 80 2.46 -12.98 0.06
N ALA A 81 2.54 -11.85 -0.64
CA ALA A 81 3.79 -11.12 -0.81
C ALA A 81 4.36 -10.62 0.55
N ALA A 82 3.50 -10.15 1.46
CA ALA A 82 3.88 -9.75 2.81
C ALA A 82 4.49 -10.91 3.61
N LYS A 83 3.92 -12.12 3.52
CA LYS A 83 4.48 -13.34 4.15
C LYS A 83 5.86 -13.68 3.58
N GLN A 84 6.12 -13.38 2.31
CA GLN A 84 7.43 -13.55 1.67
C GLN A 84 8.43 -12.43 1.97
N GLY A 85 8.07 -11.43 2.78
CA GLY A 85 8.96 -10.36 3.20
C GLY A 85 8.90 -9.09 2.34
N TYR A 86 8.01 -9.02 1.35
CA TYR A 86 7.85 -7.80 0.56
C TYR A 86 7.27 -6.69 1.43
N VAL A 87 8.13 -5.72 1.78
CA VAL A 87 7.78 -4.61 2.67
C VAL A 87 6.70 -3.73 2.07
N ILE A 88 6.78 -3.51 0.75
CA ILE A 88 5.79 -2.76 -0.02
C ILE A 88 4.39 -3.39 0.08
N ALA A 89 4.28 -4.72 0.02
CA ALA A 89 2.99 -5.40 0.18
C ALA A 89 2.40 -5.18 1.59
N ARG A 90 3.25 -5.19 2.63
CA ARG A 90 2.81 -4.84 3.99
C ARG A 90 2.33 -3.40 4.08
N HIS A 91 3.02 -2.46 3.45
CA HIS A 91 2.58 -1.07 3.40
C HIS A 91 1.20 -0.92 2.74
N ASN A 92 1.01 -1.58 1.59
CA ASN A 92 -0.26 -1.52 0.86
C ASN A 92 -1.40 -2.12 1.69
N LEU A 93 -1.21 -3.27 2.36
CA LEU A 93 -2.21 -3.80 3.30
C LEU A 93 -2.57 -2.80 4.40
N GLY A 94 -1.61 -1.99 4.85
CA GLY A 94 -1.85 -0.90 5.78
C GLY A 94 -2.78 0.16 5.20
N ALA A 95 -2.49 0.65 3.99
CA ALA A 95 -3.30 1.65 3.30
C ALA A 95 -4.71 1.15 2.99
N ILE A 96 -4.85 -0.10 2.57
CA ILE A 96 -6.15 -0.75 2.32
C ILE A 96 -6.99 -0.76 3.60
N ASN A 97 -6.41 -1.23 4.71
CA ASN A 97 -7.11 -1.27 5.98
C ASN A 97 -7.45 0.13 6.49
N TYR A 98 -6.61 1.12 6.23
CA TYR A 98 -6.89 2.51 6.58
C TYR A 98 -8.13 3.02 5.84
N ASN A 99 -8.20 2.80 4.52
CA ASN A 99 -9.33 3.21 3.69
C ASN A 99 -10.64 2.49 4.06
N MET A 100 -10.55 1.25 4.53
CA MET A 100 -11.68 0.48 5.06
C MET A 100 -12.11 0.92 6.49
N GLY A 101 -11.41 1.87 7.11
CA GLY A 101 -11.66 2.31 8.49
C GLY A 101 -11.11 1.37 9.57
N ASN A 102 -10.35 0.34 9.18
CA ASN A 102 -9.71 -0.61 10.07
C ASN A 102 -8.36 -0.07 10.60
N TYR A 103 -8.38 1.09 11.24
CA TYR A 103 -7.17 1.84 11.65
C TYR A 103 -6.22 1.04 12.55
N GLY A 104 -6.75 0.16 13.41
CA GLY A 104 -5.93 -0.72 14.25
C GLY A 104 -5.12 -1.74 13.44
N LEU A 105 -5.70 -2.27 12.36
CA LEU A 105 -5.02 -3.21 11.48
C LEU A 105 -4.07 -2.48 10.54
N ALA A 106 -4.47 -1.31 10.03
CA ALA A 106 -3.61 -0.41 9.25
C ALA A 106 -2.31 -0.10 9.99
N ARG A 107 -2.42 0.36 11.25
CA ARG A 107 -1.27 0.67 12.11
C ARG A 107 -0.37 -0.54 12.32
N LYS A 108 -0.92 -1.74 12.51
CA LYS A 108 -0.13 -2.97 12.66
C LYS A 108 0.70 -3.26 11.41
N HIS A 109 0.09 -3.20 10.23
CA HIS A 109 0.78 -3.43 8.97
C HIS A 109 1.89 -2.41 8.73
N TRP A 110 1.60 -1.12 8.93
CA TRP A 110 2.62 -0.07 8.82
C TRP A 110 3.71 -0.19 9.88
N MET A 111 3.41 -0.63 11.10
CA MET A 111 4.42 -0.82 12.15
C MET A 111 5.44 -1.88 11.73
N ILE A 112 4.96 -3.00 11.18
CA ILE A 112 5.85 -4.06 10.68
C ILE A 112 6.67 -3.54 9.50
N SER A 113 6.04 -2.82 8.57
CA SER A 113 6.71 -2.23 7.41
C SER A 113 7.80 -1.22 7.79
N ALA A 114 7.52 -0.33 8.76
CA ALA A 114 8.47 0.63 9.29
C ALA A 114 9.65 -0.06 10.00
N LYS A 115 9.39 -1.12 10.78
CA LYS A 115 10.42 -1.97 11.41
C LYS A 115 11.29 -2.71 10.40
N LEU A 116 10.86 -2.82 9.14
CA LEU A 116 11.65 -3.37 8.04
C LEU A 116 12.37 -2.27 7.23
N GLY A 117 12.35 -1.03 7.70
CA GLY A 117 13.08 0.09 7.09
C GLY A 117 12.28 0.86 6.03
N PHE A 118 10.97 0.68 5.91
CA PHE A 118 10.17 1.45 4.96
C PHE A 118 9.70 2.77 5.56
N LYS A 119 10.21 3.88 5.01
CA LYS A 119 10.01 5.22 5.55
C LYS A 119 8.57 5.71 5.39
N GLU A 120 7.93 5.39 4.27
CA GLU A 120 6.56 5.84 3.98
C GLU A 120 5.59 5.32 5.04
N SER A 121 5.72 4.06 5.46
CA SER A 121 4.92 3.52 6.58
C SER A 121 5.17 4.22 7.91
N LEU A 122 6.39 4.71 8.15
CA LEU A 122 6.70 5.51 9.34
C LEU A 122 6.02 6.88 9.27
N ASP A 123 6.05 7.52 8.09
CA ASP A 123 5.38 8.79 7.85
C ASP A 123 3.85 8.65 7.97
N ASP A 124 3.26 7.52 7.56
CA ASP A 124 1.83 7.25 7.75
C ASP A 124 1.45 7.10 9.24
N ILE A 125 2.26 6.39 10.03
CA ILE A 125 2.04 6.27 11.48
C ILE A 125 2.14 7.64 12.16
N LYS A 126 3.06 8.49 11.70
CA LYS A 126 3.18 9.88 12.16
C LYS A 126 1.91 10.67 11.85
N ASP A 127 1.40 10.57 10.62
CA ASP A 127 0.18 11.26 10.21
C ASP A 127 -1.02 10.76 11.08
N MET A 128 -1.15 9.45 11.34
CA MET A 128 -2.16 8.91 12.27
C MET A 128 -2.04 9.48 13.68
N TYR A 129 -0.83 9.67 14.20
CA TYR A 129 -0.60 10.27 15.51
C TYR A 129 -1.04 11.74 15.54
N MET A 130 -0.68 12.51 14.51
CA MET A 130 -1.04 13.92 14.40
C MET A 130 -2.56 14.13 14.31
N GLU A 131 -3.28 13.15 13.75
CA GLU A 131 -4.74 13.12 13.65
C GLU A 131 -5.43 12.55 14.91
N GLY A 132 -4.66 12.10 15.92
CA GLY A 132 -5.18 11.54 17.16
C GLY A 132 -5.69 10.09 17.05
N MET A 133 -5.41 9.41 15.93
CA MET A 133 -5.80 8.02 15.67
C MET A 133 -4.77 6.99 16.16
N ALA A 134 -3.56 7.44 16.49
CA ALA A 134 -2.49 6.63 17.06
C ALA A 134 -1.91 7.27 18.32
N LEU A 135 -1.32 6.46 19.19
CA LEU A 135 -0.68 6.94 20.41
C LEU A 135 0.73 7.45 20.11
N LYS A 136 1.21 8.38 20.94
CA LYS A 136 2.61 8.84 20.89
C LYS A 136 3.60 7.68 21.05
N SER A 137 3.24 6.68 21.87
CA SER A 137 4.03 5.46 22.05
C SER A 137 4.15 4.63 20.77
N ASP A 138 3.07 4.53 19.98
CA ASP A 138 3.09 3.81 18.70
C ASP A 138 4.09 4.46 17.73
N TYR A 139 4.03 5.78 17.59
CA TYR A 139 4.96 6.51 16.72
C TYR A 139 6.42 6.39 17.20
N ALA A 140 6.66 6.50 18.51
CA ALA A 140 7.99 6.31 19.08
C ALA A 140 8.54 4.89 18.82
N GLU A 141 7.68 3.87 18.92
CA GLU A 141 8.05 2.48 18.61
C GLU A 141 8.39 2.31 17.11
N ALA A 142 7.59 2.89 16.22
CA ALA A 142 7.85 2.85 14.78
C ALA A 142 9.18 3.52 14.41
N MET A 143 9.44 4.70 14.97
CA MET A 143 10.70 5.43 14.80
C MET A 143 11.91 4.61 15.25
N HIS A 144 11.81 3.99 16.43
CA HIS A 144 12.87 3.15 16.99
C HIS A 144 13.14 1.93 16.09
N GLY A 145 12.07 1.25 15.67
CA GLY A 145 12.15 0.11 14.75
C GLY A 145 12.82 0.46 13.43
N TYR A 146 12.39 1.55 12.79
CA TYR A 146 12.98 2.05 11.55
C TYR A 146 14.46 2.41 11.69
N HIS A 147 14.84 3.06 12.79
CA HIS A 147 16.25 3.39 13.04
C HIS A 147 17.11 2.14 13.22
N ASN A 148 16.59 1.11 13.90
CA ASN A 148 17.32 -0.14 14.09
C ASN A 148 17.50 -0.87 12.76
N ALA A 149 16.47 -0.96 11.93
CA ALA A 149 16.57 -1.54 10.59
C ALA A 149 17.68 -0.85 9.76
N ASN A 150 17.74 0.48 9.79
CA ASN A 150 18.77 1.23 9.06
C ASN A 150 20.17 1.09 9.65
N LYS A 151 20.29 0.96 10.98
CA LYS A 151 21.59 0.71 11.64
C LYS A 151 22.11 -0.69 11.38
N GLU A 152 21.24 -1.69 11.36
CA GLU A 152 21.62 -3.06 10.99
C GLU A 152 22.03 -3.15 9.52
N MET A 153 21.33 -2.42 8.63
CA MET A 153 21.75 -2.27 7.23
C MET A 153 23.02 -1.41 7.05
N GLY A 154 23.40 -0.62 8.07
CA GLY A 154 24.51 0.34 8.04
C GLY A 154 25.70 0.02 8.96
N SER A 155 25.73 -1.15 9.61
CA SER A 155 26.83 -1.60 10.48
C SER A 155 27.82 -2.50 9.70
N PRO A 156 29.12 -2.49 10.02
CA PRO A 156 30.14 -2.16 9.02
C PRO A 156 31.25 -3.21 8.81
N ASP A 157 31.42 -3.67 7.58
CA ASP A 157 32.75 -3.93 6.99
C ASP A 157 33.43 -2.64 6.50
N MET A 158 32.91 -1.46 6.88
CA MET A 158 33.27 -0.14 6.34
C MET A 158 33.71 0.86 7.43
N GLU A 159 34.33 0.40 8.50
CA GLU A 159 35.05 1.28 9.44
C GLU A 159 36.58 1.18 9.17
N SER A 160 37.01 1.60 7.97
CA SER A 160 38.45 1.76 7.68
C SER A 160 38.81 2.79 6.60
N THR A 161 37.89 3.65 6.15
CA THR A 161 38.28 4.76 5.28
C THR A 161 37.25 5.89 5.30
N ARG A 162 37.47 6.89 6.16
CA ARG A 162 37.35 8.32 5.83
C ARG A 162 37.62 9.19 7.05
N GLU A 163 38.85 9.08 7.55
CA GLU A 163 39.54 10.31 7.96
C GLU A 163 39.84 11.12 6.70
N GLY A 164 39.49 12.41 6.73
CA GLY A 164 39.99 13.42 5.80
C GLY A 164 39.21 13.58 4.50
N LYS A 165 38.30 14.55 4.47
CA LYS A 165 38.52 15.82 3.73
C LYS A 165 37.25 16.66 3.70
N ASP A 166 37.36 17.81 4.35
CA ASP A 166 36.64 19.01 3.98
C ASP A 166 36.81 19.29 2.48
N ARG A 167 35.70 19.44 1.76
CA ARG A 167 35.54 20.49 0.74
C ARG A 167 34.08 20.58 0.27
N LYS A 168 33.55 21.81 0.41
CA LYS A 168 32.32 22.33 -0.18
C LYS A 168 32.32 22.19 -1.71
N GLY A 169 31.14 22.08 -2.31
CA GLY A 169 30.91 22.40 -3.73
C GLY A 169 30.05 21.40 -4.50
N GLU A 170 28.76 21.73 -4.61
CA GLU A 170 27.82 21.58 -5.74
C GLU A 170 27.97 20.45 -6.79
N LEU A 171 26.85 19.77 -7.05
CA LEU A 171 26.10 19.63 -8.33
C LEU A 171 25.20 18.37 -8.20
N SER A 172 23.89 18.50 -8.02
CA SER A 172 22.83 18.70 -9.03
C SER A 172 22.56 17.51 -9.96
N GLY A 173 21.34 16.96 -9.89
CA GLY A 173 20.77 15.93 -10.79
C GLY A 173 21.01 14.51 -10.26
N ILE A 174 20.02 13.70 -9.90
CA ILE A 174 18.73 13.41 -10.56
C ILE A 174 17.75 12.94 -9.46
N SER A 175 16.66 13.69 -9.24
CA SER A 175 15.50 13.24 -8.46
C SER A 175 14.25 13.52 -9.29
N ARG A 176 13.66 12.46 -9.84
CA ARG A 176 12.31 12.34 -10.45
C ARG A 176 12.22 10.85 -10.79
N VAL A 177 11.43 10.02 -10.11
CA VAL A 177 9.96 9.94 -10.08
C VAL A 177 9.64 9.38 -8.68
N THR A 178 8.87 10.06 -7.82
CA THR A 178 7.41 9.93 -7.73
C THR A 178 6.85 11.21 -7.12
N GLN A 179 6.16 12.03 -7.92
CA GLN A 179 5.23 13.04 -7.41
C GLN A 179 3.83 12.48 -7.59
N PHE A 180 3.22 12.00 -6.51
CA PHE A 180 1.77 11.90 -6.45
C PHE A 180 1.24 13.02 -5.57
N SER A 181 0.37 13.80 -6.19
CA SER A 181 -0.30 15.02 -5.76
C SER A 181 -0.77 15.03 -4.31
N ARG A 182 -0.09 15.80 -3.45
CA ARG A 182 -0.71 16.46 -2.29
C ARG A 182 -1.05 17.90 -2.70
N ARG A 183 -2.21 18.11 -3.32
CA ARG A 183 -2.82 19.45 -3.50
C ARG A 183 -4.29 19.37 -3.13
N GLY A 184 -4.66 20.00 -2.01
CA GLY A 184 -6.06 20.14 -1.58
C GLY A 184 -6.35 20.04 -0.08
N ARG A 185 -5.44 20.47 0.82
CA ARG A 185 -5.83 20.75 2.21
C ARG A 185 -6.41 22.17 2.29
N GLY A 186 -7.74 22.26 2.16
CA GLY A 186 -8.53 23.43 2.55
C GLY A 186 -9.30 23.09 3.81
N SER A 187 -8.90 23.66 4.93
CA SER A 187 -9.64 23.69 6.19
C SER A 187 -11.03 24.30 5.98
N HIS A 188 -12.09 23.48 5.97
CA HIS A 188 -13.45 23.93 6.19
C HIS A 188 -14.06 23.12 7.33
N SER A 189 -14.20 23.79 8.46
CA SER A 189 -15.12 23.42 9.53
C SER A 189 -16.51 23.27 8.94
N LEU A 190 -17.02 22.04 8.87
CA LEU A 190 -18.42 21.78 8.58
C LEU A 190 -19.16 21.57 9.90
N THR A 191 -19.72 22.66 10.40
CA THR A 191 -20.89 22.63 11.28
C THR A 191 -21.99 21.82 10.60
N LEU A 192 -22.29 20.63 11.13
CA LEU A 192 -23.45 19.83 10.72
C LEU A 192 -24.73 20.58 11.06
N ASN A 193 -25.32 21.20 10.03
CA ASN A 193 -26.59 21.89 10.09
C ASN A 193 -27.71 20.83 10.01
N LYS A 194 -28.54 20.74 11.05
CA LYS A 194 -29.76 19.93 11.08
C LYS A 194 -30.79 20.53 10.11
N ALA A 195 -30.96 19.94 8.92
CA ALA A 195 -32.22 20.01 8.18
C ALA A 195 -32.18 19.02 7.00
N GLN A 196 -33.34 18.47 6.68
CA GLN A 196 -33.64 17.58 5.54
C GLN A 196 -33.34 16.09 5.72
N PHE A 197 -34.11 15.43 6.58
CA PHE A 197 -34.75 14.18 6.16
C PHE A 197 -36.25 14.31 6.40
N GLY A 198 -37.00 14.38 5.31
CA GLY A 198 -38.45 14.38 5.31
C GLY A 198 -39.01 13.00 5.61
N SER A 199 -39.94 12.98 6.57
CA SER A 199 -41.18 12.19 6.57
C SER A 199 -41.19 10.89 5.75
N LYS A 200 -40.97 9.77 6.44
CA LYS A 200 -41.77 8.54 6.25
C LYS A 200 -42.04 7.93 7.61
N THR A 201 -43.21 8.26 8.17
CA THR A 201 -43.84 7.58 9.29
C THR A 201 -44.29 6.19 8.84
N LEU A 202 -43.67 5.14 9.37
CA LEU A 202 -44.22 3.79 9.40
C LEU A 202 -44.59 3.51 10.86
N GLU A 203 -45.89 3.42 11.09
CA GLU A 203 -46.52 3.13 12.37
C GLU A 203 -46.07 1.77 12.89
N ILE A 204 -45.51 1.75 14.10
CA ILE A 204 -45.33 0.52 14.87
C ILE A 204 -46.61 0.33 15.68
N ASN A 205 -47.41 -0.66 15.28
CA ASN A 205 -48.54 -1.18 16.05
C ASN A 205 -48.06 -1.69 17.41
N ALA A 206 -48.28 -0.91 18.47
CA ALA A 206 -48.15 -1.35 19.85
C ALA A 206 -49.48 -1.99 20.31
N MET A 207 -49.60 -3.30 20.10
CA MET A 207 -50.64 -4.11 20.74
C MET A 207 -50.27 -4.38 22.21
N HIS A 208 -51.16 -3.97 23.11
CA HIS A 208 -51.46 -4.58 24.41
C HIS A 208 -50.32 -4.79 25.43
N VAL A 209 -50.22 -3.89 26.42
CA VAL A 209 -50.26 -4.29 27.84
C VAL A 209 -51.01 -3.21 28.62
N PHE A 210 -52.27 -3.50 28.96
CA PHE A 210 -53.08 -2.73 29.90
C PHE A 210 -52.55 -2.96 31.32
N GLY A 211 -52.28 -1.87 32.03
CA GLY A 211 -52.30 -1.86 33.49
C GLY A 211 -53.74 -1.76 33.99
N ILE A 212 -54.09 -2.59 34.96
CA ILE A 212 -55.26 -2.38 35.84
C ILE A 212 -54.70 -2.12 37.24
N VAL A 213 -55.10 -0.97 37.78
CA VAL A 213 -54.98 -0.57 39.19
C VAL A 213 -56.13 -1.23 39.97
N GLY A 214 -55.85 -1.76 41.16
CA GLY A 214 -56.84 -2.30 42.09
C GLY A 214 -56.21 -3.19 43.14
#